data_AF-A0AAV0J6F2-F1
#
_entry.id   AF-A0AAV0J6F2-F1
#
_cell.length_a   1.000
_cell.length_b   1.000
_cell.length_c   1.000
_cell.angle_alpha   90.00
_cell.angle_beta   90.00
_cell.angle_gamma   90.00
#
_symmetry.space_group_name_H-M   'P 1'
#
loop_
_entity.id
_entity.type
_entity.pdbx_description
1 polymer ?
#
loop_
_entity_poly.entity_id
_entity_poly.type
_entity_poly.pdbx_seq_one_letter_code
_entity_poly.pdbx_strand_id
1 'polypeptide(L)'
;MIGMGGRHNWRLTSVDSFILCLLILLVQSIPAHQEGFISIKCCGGEGQTDSSSITWISDDQWYPDETGCQNIARASSDNYTTGHDKVRYFYLGNSEKRCYSLPTTPDRDYLIRGTFPFSNSVVGSVSSTFDVLVGVTPIDLVDSSGESQVEGIFRATDQYIDFCLVQETGDPYISQLELRPLSDDSSYLDGKDSTVLLKLVDRVDLGNNGIPIRFPDDPHDRIWTSQDTERVSLSAITTINNTISKTVAKVPLKVLETAITNEYSFQFLYIDLETRDCNYTIFLHFFELDDNVRPGQRVFDIYINNEKQQANFDIKENGSNYSELALNVTANGSLNLTLARVENKSKFGPILNAYEIMQVRQWVEGTHHRDGMYVQ
;
A
#
# COMPACT_ATOMS: atom_id res chain seq x y z
N MET A 1 -39.81 -43.86 60.88
CA MET A 1 -39.66 -45.01 59.96
C MET A 1 -39.46 -44.46 58.56
N ILE A 2 -38.27 -44.73 58.00
CA ILE A 2 -37.94 -44.89 56.57
C ILE A 2 -38.21 -43.71 55.62
N GLY A 3 -37.14 -43.20 55.00
CA GLY A 3 -37.21 -42.40 53.77
C GLY A 3 -35.95 -41.60 53.44
N MET A 4 -34.93 -42.27 52.90
CA MET A 4 -33.67 -41.71 52.38
C MET A 4 -33.86 -40.97 51.03
N GLY A 5 -32.91 -40.08 50.70
CA GLY A 5 -32.55 -39.71 49.31
C GLY A 5 -32.71 -38.21 49.02
N GLY A 6 -31.72 -37.43 48.57
CA GLY A 6 -30.43 -37.78 48.02
C GLY A 6 -29.46 -36.59 48.04
N ARG A 7 -28.17 -36.93 48.16
CA ARG A 7 -27.05 -36.10 47.71
C ARG A 7 -27.05 -36.07 46.17
N HIS A 8 -26.32 -35.10 45.63
CA HIS A 8 -25.75 -34.97 44.27
C HIS A 8 -26.27 -33.77 43.49
N ASN A 9 -25.49 -32.67 43.50
CA ASN A 9 -24.81 -32.16 42.30
C ASN A 9 -24.17 -30.79 42.59
N TRP A 10 -22.93 -30.81 43.11
CA TRP A 10 -22.03 -29.64 43.16
C TRP A 10 -20.72 -29.98 42.46
N ARG A 11 -20.81 -30.49 41.23
CA ARG A 11 -19.66 -30.71 40.34
C ARG A 11 -20.07 -30.46 38.90
N LEU A 12 -20.39 -29.21 38.57
CA LEU A 12 -20.62 -28.73 37.20
C LEU A 12 -20.21 -27.25 37.10
N THR A 13 -19.01 -26.93 37.59
CA THR A 13 -18.46 -25.56 37.49
C THR A 13 -17.00 -25.51 37.07
N SER A 14 -16.24 -26.60 37.22
CA SER A 14 -14.82 -26.60 36.83
C SER A 14 -14.61 -26.97 35.36
N VAL A 15 -15.35 -27.95 34.82
CA VAL A 15 -15.12 -28.44 33.44
C VAL A 15 -15.67 -27.45 32.43
N ASP A 16 -16.85 -26.87 32.69
CA ASP A 16 -17.47 -25.86 31.83
C ASP A 16 -16.67 -24.57 31.79
N SER A 17 -16.04 -24.17 32.90
CA SER A 17 -15.17 -22.99 32.95
C SER A 17 -13.85 -23.21 32.20
N PHE A 18 -13.33 -24.45 32.16
CA PHE A 18 -12.16 -24.80 31.34
C PHE A 18 -12.50 -24.87 29.85
N ILE A 19 -13.68 -25.38 29.48
CA ILE A 19 -14.17 -25.39 28.08
C ILE A 19 -14.44 -23.95 27.60
N LEU A 20 -15.02 -23.09 28.45
CA LEU A 20 -15.22 -21.68 28.12
C LEU A 20 -13.88 -20.93 27.99
N CYS A 21 -12.89 -21.21 28.85
CA CYS A 21 -11.54 -20.66 28.71
C CYS A 21 -10.82 -21.18 27.44
N LEU A 22 -10.99 -22.45 27.09
CA LEU A 22 -10.47 -23.02 25.85
C LEU A 22 -11.15 -22.43 24.62
N LEU A 23 -12.46 -22.18 24.65
CA LEU A 23 -13.19 -21.48 23.58
C LEU A 23 -12.76 -20.01 23.45
N ILE A 24 -12.50 -19.31 24.57
CA ILE A 24 -12.00 -17.93 24.54
C ILE A 24 -10.53 -17.87 24.06
N LEU A 25 -9.71 -18.88 24.40
CA LEU A 25 -8.33 -19.00 23.89
C LEU A 25 -8.30 -19.43 22.40
N LEU A 26 -9.29 -20.17 21.92
CA LEU A 26 -9.45 -20.51 20.50
C LEU A 26 -9.98 -19.35 19.64
N VAL A 27 -10.54 -18.31 20.26
CA VAL A 27 -11.00 -17.08 19.57
C VAL A 27 -9.89 -16.03 19.42
N GLN A 28 -8.69 -16.25 19.98
CA GLN A 28 -7.55 -15.33 19.84
C GLN A 28 -6.71 -15.51 18.56
N SER A 29 -7.25 -16.18 17.55
CA SER A 29 -6.63 -16.25 16.22
C SER A 29 -7.69 -16.18 15.13
N ILE A 30 -8.57 -15.18 15.20
CA ILE A 30 -9.26 -14.70 14.00
C ILE A 30 -8.26 -13.77 13.31
N PRO A 31 -7.83 -14.04 12.07
CA PRO A 31 -6.98 -13.10 11.32
C PRO A 31 -7.66 -11.71 11.33
N ALA A 32 -6.84 -10.65 11.36
CA ALA A 32 -7.31 -9.27 11.27
C ALA A 32 -8.46 -9.18 10.27
N HIS A 33 -9.63 -8.76 10.74
CA HIS A 33 -10.89 -8.80 10.00
C HIS A 33 -10.72 -8.01 8.70
N GLN A 34 -10.87 -8.66 7.54
CA GLN A 34 -10.82 -8.05 6.20
C GLN A 34 -12.04 -7.17 5.91
N GLU A 35 -12.51 -6.42 6.90
CA GLU A 35 -13.80 -5.76 6.85
C GLU A 35 -13.84 -4.74 5.72
N GLY A 36 -14.59 -5.07 4.67
CA GLY A 36 -14.76 -4.23 3.50
C GLY A 36 -13.65 -4.31 2.46
N PHE A 37 -12.74 -5.29 2.53
CA PHE A 37 -11.82 -5.54 1.42
C PHE A 37 -12.59 -6.03 0.19
N ILE A 38 -12.25 -5.49 -0.98
CA ILE A 38 -12.69 -6.01 -2.28
C ILE A 38 -11.45 -6.39 -3.06
N SER A 39 -11.33 -7.66 -3.43
CA SER A 39 -10.16 -8.19 -4.12
C SER A 39 -10.62 -9.00 -5.31
N ILE A 40 -10.35 -8.50 -6.51
CA ILE A 40 -10.84 -9.05 -7.76
C ILE A 40 -9.67 -9.63 -8.53
N LYS A 41 -9.77 -10.91 -8.91
CA LYS A 41 -8.90 -11.59 -9.86
C LYS A 41 -9.63 -11.63 -11.20
N CYS A 42 -9.18 -10.84 -12.16
CA CYS A 42 -9.83 -10.74 -13.46
C CYS A 42 -9.70 -12.06 -14.22
N CYS A 43 -10.78 -12.57 -14.82
CA CYS A 43 -10.84 -13.90 -15.44
C CYS A 43 -10.54 -15.07 -14.47
N GLY A 44 -10.65 -14.80 -13.16
CA GLY A 44 -10.44 -15.78 -12.09
C GLY A 44 -11.59 -16.80 -11.98
N GLY A 45 -11.33 -17.87 -11.23
CA GLY A 45 -12.39 -18.79 -10.81
C GLY A 45 -13.07 -18.32 -9.52
N GLU A 46 -14.03 -19.10 -9.02
CA GLU A 46 -14.75 -18.78 -7.80
C GLU A 46 -13.84 -18.69 -6.56
N GLY A 47 -14.04 -17.64 -5.76
CA GLY A 47 -13.74 -17.53 -4.32
C GLY A 47 -12.50 -18.26 -3.82
N GLN A 48 -11.30 -17.74 -4.08
CA GLN A 48 -10.04 -18.33 -3.57
C GLN A 48 -9.35 -17.42 -2.58
N THR A 49 -8.93 -17.97 -1.44
CA THR A 49 -8.06 -17.28 -0.48
C THR A 49 -6.60 -17.59 -0.80
N ASP A 50 -5.76 -16.55 -0.90
CA ASP A 50 -4.34 -16.70 -1.22
C ASP A 50 -3.45 -16.88 0.03
N SER A 51 -2.13 -16.95 -0.19
CA SER A 51 -1.12 -17.06 0.88
C SER A 51 -1.05 -15.84 1.79
N SER A 52 -1.52 -14.68 1.33
CA SER A 52 -1.68 -13.48 2.15
C SER A 52 -2.96 -13.54 2.98
N SER A 53 -3.70 -14.65 2.96
CA SER A 53 -5.00 -14.83 3.59
C SER A 53 -6.11 -13.95 2.99
N ILE A 54 -5.90 -13.33 1.82
CA ILE A 54 -6.89 -12.47 1.14
C ILE A 54 -7.85 -13.32 0.33
N THR A 55 -9.16 -13.15 0.54
CA THR A 55 -10.19 -13.78 -0.30
C THR A 55 -10.43 -12.98 -1.58
N TRP A 56 -10.32 -13.65 -2.72
CA TRP A 56 -10.49 -13.08 -4.04
C TRP A 56 -11.78 -13.55 -4.71
N ILE A 57 -12.43 -12.65 -5.44
CA ILE A 57 -13.59 -12.93 -6.29
C ILE A 57 -13.22 -12.78 -7.77
N SER A 58 -14.02 -13.40 -8.64
CA SER A 58 -13.97 -13.17 -10.09
C SER A 58 -14.57 -11.80 -10.44
N ASP A 59 -14.22 -11.27 -11.61
CA ASP A 59 -14.80 -10.06 -12.17
C ASP A 59 -16.10 -10.29 -12.98
N ASP A 60 -16.63 -11.52 -12.99
CA ASP A 60 -17.81 -11.89 -13.80
C ASP A 60 -19.05 -11.04 -13.54
N GLN A 61 -19.18 -10.45 -12.35
CA GLN A 61 -20.26 -9.51 -12.04
C GLN A 61 -20.20 -8.24 -12.90
N TRP A 62 -19.00 -7.81 -13.27
CA TRP A 62 -18.80 -6.66 -14.18
C TRP A 62 -18.70 -7.12 -15.64
N TYR A 63 -17.98 -8.21 -15.88
CA TYR A 63 -17.62 -8.66 -17.23
C TYR A 63 -17.76 -10.19 -17.39
N PRO A 64 -18.97 -10.70 -17.60
CA PRO A 64 -19.22 -12.15 -17.72
C PRO A 64 -18.74 -12.77 -19.04
N ASP A 65 -18.42 -11.94 -20.05
CA ASP A 65 -17.89 -12.42 -21.32
C ASP A 65 -16.39 -12.73 -21.18
N GLU A 66 -16.01 -14.00 -21.35
CA GLU A 66 -14.63 -14.47 -21.24
C GLU A 66 -13.79 -14.23 -22.50
N THR A 67 -14.33 -13.62 -23.57
CA THR A 67 -13.61 -13.41 -24.84
C THR A 67 -12.27 -12.68 -24.66
N GLY A 68 -12.19 -11.76 -23.71
CA GLY A 68 -10.97 -11.01 -23.37
C GLY A 68 -9.99 -11.73 -22.44
N CYS A 69 -10.30 -12.93 -21.97
CA CYS A 69 -9.51 -13.62 -20.97
C CYS A 69 -8.31 -14.36 -21.56
N GLN A 70 -7.11 -14.06 -21.06
CA GLN A 70 -5.87 -14.68 -21.50
C GLN A 70 -5.02 -15.14 -20.32
N ASN A 71 -4.27 -16.23 -20.52
CA ASN A 71 -3.23 -16.64 -19.59
C ASN A 71 -1.95 -15.86 -19.88
N ILE A 72 -1.21 -15.52 -18.83
CA ILE A 72 0.10 -14.87 -18.94
C ILE A 72 1.17 -15.83 -18.41
N ALA A 73 2.31 -15.89 -19.10
CA ALA A 73 3.51 -16.48 -18.52
C ALA A 73 4.29 -15.34 -17.84
N ARG A 74 4.39 -15.40 -16.51
CA ARG A 74 5.25 -14.48 -15.75
C ARG A 74 6.70 -14.92 -15.82
N ALA A 75 7.62 -13.94 -15.77
CA ALA A 75 9.01 -14.26 -15.49
C ALA A 75 9.11 -14.85 -14.08
N SER A 76 9.90 -15.91 -13.91
CA SER A 76 10.02 -16.68 -12.67
C SER A 76 10.62 -15.93 -11.47
N SER A 77 10.86 -14.61 -11.59
CA SER A 77 11.53 -13.76 -10.60
C SER A 77 10.60 -12.95 -9.72
N ASP A 78 9.29 -12.90 -10.00
CA ASP A 78 8.39 -12.01 -9.26
C ASP A 78 7.81 -12.69 -8.02
N ASN A 79 8.36 -12.32 -6.86
CA ASN A 79 7.88 -12.75 -5.54
C ASN A 79 6.53 -12.12 -5.15
N TYR A 80 5.90 -11.32 -6.02
CA TYR A 80 4.61 -10.63 -5.79
C TYR A 80 3.38 -11.51 -6.04
N THR A 81 3.56 -12.83 -6.18
CA THR A 81 2.53 -13.67 -6.76
C THR A 81 1.41 -14.00 -5.76
N THR A 82 0.22 -13.48 -6.06
CA THR A 82 -1.06 -14.07 -5.64
C THR A 82 -1.37 -15.39 -6.36
N GLY A 83 -0.43 -15.87 -7.19
CA GLY A 83 -0.56 -17.03 -8.08
C GLY A 83 -1.57 -16.84 -9.21
N HIS A 84 -1.98 -15.60 -9.51
CA HIS A 84 -3.00 -15.32 -10.53
C HIS A 84 -2.39 -14.99 -11.88
N ASP A 85 -2.30 -15.99 -12.75
CA ASP A 85 -1.66 -15.90 -14.06
C ASP A 85 -2.65 -15.69 -15.20
N LYS A 86 -3.69 -14.88 -14.94
CA LYS A 86 -4.66 -14.47 -15.95
C LYS A 86 -4.82 -12.95 -16.00
N VAL A 87 -5.19 -12.48 -17.18
CA VAL A 87 -5.47 -11.09 -17.46
C VAL A 87 -6.74 -10.99 -18.30
N ARG A 88 -7.51 -9.92 -18.11
CA ARG A 88 -8.60 -9.53 -18.99
C ARG A 88 -8.14 -8.41 -19.91
N TYR A 89 -8.23 -8.62 -21.21
CA TYR A 89 -8.13 -7.57 -22.22
C TYR A 89 -9.51 -7.00 -22.52
N PHE A 90 -9.55 -5.69 -22.77
CA PHE A 90 -10.72 -5.00 -23.27
C PHE A 90 -10.48 -4.61 -24.72
N TYR A 91 -11.14 -5.30 -25.64
CA TYR A 91 -11.11 -4.98 -27.07
C TYR A 91 -11.97 -3.75 -27.34
N LEU A 92 -11.34 -2.58 -27.31
CA LEU A 92 -12.01 -1.28 -27.35
C LEU A 92 -11.87 -0.60 -28.71
N GLY A 93 -12.94 0.10 -29.12
CA GLY A 93 -12.86 1.07 -30.19
C GLY A 93 -12.16 2.34 -29.70
N ASN A 94 -11.47 3.05 -30.61
CA ASN A 94 -10.64 4.21 -30.28
C ASN A 94 -11.28 5.16 -29.25
N SER A 95 -10.54 5.43 -28.17
CA SER A 95 -10.92 6.34 -27.09
C SER A 95 -12.15 5.92 -26.26
N GLU A 96 -12.52 4.63 -26.28
CA GLU A 96 -13.45 4.08 -25.29
C GLU A 96 -12.76 3.85 -23.94
N LYS A 97 -13.59 3.76 -22.89
CA LYS A 97 -13.17 3.37 -21.55
C LYS A 97 -13.91 2.12 -21.07
N ARG A 98 -13.31 1.39 -20.14
CA ARG A 98 -13.94 0.31 -19.36
C ARG A 98 -13.69 0.53 -17.89
N CYS A 99 -14.73 0.38 -17.08
CA CYS A 99 -14.71 0.78 -15.67
C CYS A 99 -15.22 -0.33 -14.76
N TYR A 100 -14.61 -0.46 -13.60
CA TYR A 100 -15.15 -1.23 -12.49
C TYR A 100 -15.78 -0.26 -11.50
N SER A 101 -17.11 -0.34 -11.33
CA SER A 101 -17.81 0.40 -10.28
C SER A 101 -17.74 -0.40 -8.98
N LEU A 102 -17.00 0.11 -7.99
CA LEU A 102 -16.79 -0.55 -6.69
C LEU A 102 -17.53 0.22 -5.58
N PRO A 103 -18.20 -0.48 -4.63
CA PRO A 103 -18.91 0.18 -3.55
C PRO A 103 -17.94 0.85 -2.56
N THR A 104 -18.26 2.06 -2.15
CA THR A 104 -17.55 2.87 -1.16
C THR A 104 -18.52 3.44 -0.13
N THR A 105 -17.98 3.93 0.98
CA THR A 105 -18.74 4.71 1.97
C THR A 105 -18.29 6.16 1.87
N PRO A 106 -19.19 7.14 1.66
CA PRO A 106 -18.82 8.55 1.65
C PRO A 106 -18.03 8.95 2.91
N ASP A 107 -17.11 9.89 2.74
CA ASP A 107 -16.20 10.44 3.76
C ASP A 107 -15.18 9.43 4.34
N ARG A 108 -15.14 8.18 3.85
CA ARG A 108 -14.12 7.20 4.21
C ARG A 108 -12.97 7.21 3.22
N ASP A 109 -11.76 7.00 3.73
CA ASP A 109 -10.55 6.91 2.92
C ASP A 109 -10.35 5.50 2.38
N TYR A 110 -9.89 5.41 1.14
CA TYR A 110 -9.65 4.15 0.46
C TYR A 110 -8.32 4.17 -0.27
N LEU A 111 -7.63 3.04 -0.23
CA LEU A 111 -6.59 2.66 -1.18
C LEU A 111 -7.23 1.83 -2.29
N ILE A 112 -6.99 2.18 -3.54
CA ILE A 112 -7.40 1.43 -4.72
C ILE A 112 -6.19 1.09 -5.57
N ARG A 113 -6.10 -0.14 -6.07
CA ARG A 113 -4.91 -0.66 -6.75
C ARG A 113 -5.25 -1.58 -7.90
N GLY A 114 -4.72 -1.26 -9.08
CA GLY A 114 -4.77 -2.12 -10.26
C GLY A 114 -3.40 -2.75 -10.55
N THR A 115 -3.39 -4.02 -10.93
CA THR A 115 -2.17 -4.74 -11.33
C THR A 115 -2.21 -5.08 -12.82
N PHE A 116 -1.15 -4.67 -13.52
CA PHE A 116 -0.97 -4.72 -14.97
C PHE A 116 0.32 -5.50 -15.29
N PRO A 117 0.24 -6.83 -15.33
CA PRO A 117 1.42 -7.66 -15.56
C PRO A 117 1.95 -7.50 -16.99
N PHE A 118 3.26 -7.68 -17.13
CA PHE A 118 3.93 -7.74 -18.42
C PHE A 118 3.87 -9.18 -18.95
N SER A 119 3.55 -9.35 -20.24
CA SER A 119 3.62 -10.66 -20.88
C SER A 119 4.57 -10.64 -22.07
N ASN A 120 5.60 -11.48 -22.01
CA ASN A 120 6.49 -11.74 -23.14
C ASN A 120 5.88 -12.70 -24.18
N SER A 121 4.71 -13.30 -23.88
CA SER A 121 4.22 -14.50 -24.55
C SER A 121 3.21 -14.23 -25.66
N VAL A 122 2.87 -12.97 -25.95
CA VAL A 122 2.02 -12.65 -27.10
C VAL A 122 2.91 -12.23 -28.27
N VAL A 123 3.29 -13.21 -29.09
CA VAL A 123 3.86 -12.95 -30.42
C VAL A 123 2.82 -12.13 -31.22
N GLY A 124 3.07 -10.82 -31.37
CA GLY A 124 2.20 -9.90 -32.10
C GLY A 124 1.31 -8.99 -31.25
N SER A 125 1.48 -8.93 -29.92
CA SER A 125 0.82 -7.86 -29.14
C SER A 125 1.40 -6.51 -29.54
N VAL A 126 0.55 -5.63 -30.05
CA VAL A 126 0.86 -4.21 -30.19
C VAL A 126 1.15 -3.67 -28.79
N SER A 127 2.22 -2.89 -28.62
CA SER A 127 2.46 -2.14 -27.39
C SER A 127 1.19 -1.39 -27.01
N SER A 128 0.69 -1.61 -25.80
CA SER A 128 -0.51 -0.92 -25.34
C SER A 128 -0.16 0.16 -24.33
N THR A 129 -0.70 1.35 -24.57
CA THR A 129 -0.70 2.45 -23.62
C THR A 129 -2.14 2.83 -23.29
N PHE A 130 -2.43 3.02 -22.01
CA PHE A 130 -3.77 3.41 -21.56
C PHE A 130 -3.71 4.12 -20.21
N ASP A 131 -4.61 5.10 -20.04
CA ASP A 131 -4.73 5.80 -18.77
C ASP A 131 -5.51 4.96 -17.76
N VAL A 132 -5.09 5.07 -16.50
CA VAL A 132 -5.82 4.58 -15.33
C VAL A 132 -6.43 5.77 -14.61
N LEU A 133 -7.75 5.73 -14.44
CA LEU A 133 -8.54 6.76 -13.77
C LEU A 133 -9.20 6.21 -12.51
N VAL A 134 -9.22 7.03 -11.46
CA VAL A 134 -10.08 6.86 -10.29
C VAL A 134 -11.17 7.92 -10.34
N GLY A 135 -12.42 7.48 -10.45
CA GLY A 135 -13.53 8.31 -10.90
C GLY A 135 -13.27 8.81 -12.31
N VAL A 136 -13.05 10.11 -12.45
CA VAL A 136 -12.63 10.74 -13.71
C VAL A 136 -11.22 11.35 -13.63
N THR A 137 -10.51 11.12 -12.52
CA THR A 137 -9.17 11.68 -12.28
C THR A 137 -8.11 10.72 -12.81
N PRO A 138 -7.28 11.10 -13.79
CA PRO A 138 -6.16 10.27 -14.24
C PRO A 138 -5.10 10.20 -13.14
N ILE A 139 -4.67 8.97 -12.82
CA ILE A 139 -3.68 8.72 -11.78
C ILE A 139 -2.39 8.14 -12.34
N ASP A 140 -2.44 7.41 -13.45
CA ASP A 140 -1.24 6.92 -14.13
C ASP A 140 -1.49 6.57 -15.60
N LEU A 141 -0.40 6.48 -16.35
CA LEU A 141 -0.36 5.93 -17.70
C LEU A 141 0.36 4.59 -17.65
N VAL A 142 -0.33 3.50 -17.99
CA VAL A 142 0.28 2.18 -18.08
C VAL A 142 0.86 2.01 -19.47
N ASP A 143 2.13 1.59 -19.53
CA ASP A 143 2.81 1.14 -20.75
C ASP A 143 3.12 -0.34 -20.61
N SER A 144 2.74 -1.14 -21.61
CA SER A 144 2.94 -2.59 -21.65
C SER A 144 4.41 -3.01 -21.82
N SER A 145 5.39 -2.16 -21.52
CA SER A 145 6.83 -2.43 -21.58
C SER A 145 7.40 -3.03 -20.29
N GLY A 146 6.64 -2.98 -19.19
CA GLY A 146 7.01 -3.56 -17.90
C GLY A 146 5.79 -3.88 -17.04
N GLU A 147 5.98 -4.64 -15.95
CA GLU A 147 4.91 -4.85 -14.98
C GLU A 147 4.63 -3.51 -14.29
N SER A 148 3.35 -3.16 -14.17
CA SER A 148 2.94 -1.95 -13.47
C SER A 148 1.89 -2.26 -12.41
N GLN A 149 2.01 -1.59 -11.28
CA GLN A 149 1.00 -1.53 -10.24
C GLN A 149 0.66 -0.08 -10.01
N VAL A 150 -0.60 0.27 -10.26
CA VAL A 150 -1.09 1.64 -10.10
C VAL A 150 -1.93 1.68 -8.85
N GLU A 151 -1.48 2.44 -7.85
CA GLU A 151 -2.17 2.61 -6.57
C GLU A 151 -2.52 4.08 -6.33
N GLY A 152 -3.74 4.32 -5.88
CA GLY A 152 -4.24 5.62 -5.48
C GLY A 152 -4.90 5.59 -4.10
N ILE A 153 -4.77 6.67 -3.34
CA ILE A 153 -5.48 6.90 -2.08
C ILE A 153 -6.38 8.12 -2.24
N PHE A 154 -7.66 7.97 -1.89
CA PHE A 154 -8.66 9.02 -2.03
C PHE A 154 -9.70 8.92 -0.91
N ARG A 155 -10.39 10.05 -0.65
CA ARG A 155 -11.57 10.10 0.21
C ARG A 155 -12.80 9.92 -0.67
N ALA A 156 -13.62 8.92 -0.38
CA ALA A 156 -14.82 8.66 -1.17
C ALA A 156 -15.85 9.79 -1.00
N THR A 157 -16.40 10.28 -2.10
CA THR A 157 -17.44 11.32 -2.10
C THR A 157 -18.85 10.77 -2.35
N ASP A 158 -18.95 9.51 -2.80
CA ASP A 158 -20.22 8.83 -3.10
C ASP A 158 -20.17 7.36 -2.61
N GLN A 159 -21.28 6.64 -2.77
CA GLN A 159 -21.46 5.23 -2.43
C GLN A 159 -20.74 4.28 -3.39
N TYR A 160 -20.17 4.80 -4.47
CA TYR A 160 -19.39 4.05 -5.45
C TYR A 160 -18.21 4.87 -5.95
N ILE A 161 -17.16 4.17 -6.37
CA ILE A 161 -16.05 4.72 -7.14
C ILE A 161 -15.82 3.90 -8.39
N ASP A 162 -15.55 4.58 -9.51
CA ASP A 162 -15.14 3.92 -10.74
C ASP A 162 -13.61 3.79 -10.81
N PHE A 163 -13.11 2.62 -11.19
CA PHE A 163 -11.73 2.43 -11.63
C PHE A 163 -11.76 2.16 -13.13
N CYS A 164 -11.31 3.12 -13.93
CA CYS A 164 -11.45 3.08 -15.38
C CYS A 164 -10.10 2.93 -16.09
N LEU A 165 -10.11 2.16 -17.17
CA LEU A 165 -9.03 2.07 -18.14
C LEU A 165 -9.48 2.80 -19.41
N VAL A 166 -8.68 3.74 -19.91
CA VAL A 166 -9.00 4.53 -21.11
C VAL A 166 -7.96 4.23 -22.18
N GLN A 167 -8.40 3.71 -23.31
CA GLN A 167 -7.52 3.33 -24.40
C GLN A 167 -6.83 4.54 -25.03
N GLU A 168 -5.49 4.50 -25.13
CA GLU A 168 -4.73 5.37 -26.03
C GLU A 168 -4.24 4.59 -27.25
N THR A 169 -3.44 3.54 -27.01
CA THR A 169 -2.90 2.65 -28.04
C THR A 169 -3.03 1.18 -27.61
N GLY A 170 -3.32 0.28 -28.56
CA GLY A 170 -3.58 -1.12 -28.24
C GLY A 170 -4.82 -1.30 -27.37
N ASP A 171 -4.97 -2.47 -26.75
CA ASP A 171 -6.13 -2.80 -25.91
C ASP A 171 -5.76 -2.77 -24.42
N PRO A 172 -6.48 -2.00 -23.57
CA PRO A 172 -6.23 -2.00 -22.14
C PRO A 172 -6.46 -3.37 -21.54
N TYR A 173 -5.72 -3.67 -20.48
CA TYR A 173 -5.82 -4.95 -19.79
C TYR A 173 -5.70 -4.78 -18.28
N ILE A 174 -6.13 -5.77 -17.51
CA ILE A 174 -6.01 -5.79 -16.05
C ILE A 174 -6.02 -7.22 -15.53
N SER A 175 -5.18 -7.51 -14.54
CA SER A 175 -5.12 -8.83 -13.90
C SER A 175 -5.79 -8.84 -12.55
N GLN A 176 -5.59 -7.79 -11.74
CA GLN A 176 -6.13 -7.69 -10.39
C GLN A 176 -6.60 -6.27 -10.09
N LEU A 177 -7.66 -6.16 -9.31
CA LEU A 177 -8.18 -4.90 -8.77
C LEU A 177 -8.49 -5.06 -7.29
N GLU A 178 -7.97 -4.16 -6.47
CA GLU A 178 -8.07 -4.20 -5.03
C GLU A 178 -8.59 -2.86 -4.50
N LEU A 179 -9.58 -2.90 -3.62
CA LEU A 179 -10.06 -1.76 -2.84
C LEU A 179 -9.91 -2.08 -1.36
N ARG A 180 -9.27 -1.18 -0.61
CA ARG A 180 -8.98 -1.30 0.81
C ARG A 180 -9.52 -0.08 1.53
N PRO A 181 -10.50 -0.23 2.43
CA PRO A 181 -10.83 0.85 3.31
C PRO A 181 -9.65 1.12 4.24
N LEU A 182 -9.24 2.37 4.34
CA LEU A 182 -8.27 2.81 5.33
C LEU A 182 -9.03 3.13 6.63
N SER A 183 -8.37 2.90 7.77
CA SER A 183 -8.88 3.40 9.05
C SER A 183 -8.42 4.82 9.31
N ASP A 184 -9.10 5.47 10.25
CA ASP A 184 -8.89 6.88 10.62
C ASP A 184 -7.46 7.18 11.09
N ASP A 185 -6.67 6.17 11.44
CA ASP A 185 -5.27 6.30 11.85
C ASP A 185 -4.27 6.35 10.68
N SER A 186 -4.71 6.14 9.44
CA SER A 186 -3.82 6.15 8.26
C SER A 186 -3.24 7.53 7.95
N SER A 187 -3.95 8.61 8.29
CA SER A 187 -3.53 10.02 8.21
C SER A 187 -3.07 10.57 6.84
N TYR A 188 -3.10 9.77 5.77
CA TYR A 188 -2.64 10.18 4.43
C TYR A 188 -3.30 11.46 3.93
N LEU A 189 -4.61 11.61 4.22
CA LEU A 189 -5.44 12.72 3.77
C LEU A 189 -5.80 13.69 4.91
N ASP A 190 -5.08 13.63 6.04
CA ASP A 190 -5.29 14.56 7.15
C ASP A 190 -4.92 15.99 6.75
N GLY A 191 -5.83 16.93 7.01
CA GLY A 191 -5.66 18.33 6.64
C GLY A 191 -5.64 18.59 5.14
N LYS A 192 -5.95 17.58 4.29
CA LYS A 192 -6.16 17.74 2.85
C LYS A 192 -7.65 17.84 2.56
N ASP A 193 -8.00 18.70 1.60
CA ASP A 193 -9.36 18.80 1.10
C ASP A 193 -9.79 17.47 0.45
N SER A 194 -11.09 17.19 0.42
CA SER A 194 -11.67 16.01 -0.26
C SER A 194 -11.42 16.01 -1.77
N THR A 195 -10.83 17.08 -2.32
CA THR A 195 -10.44 17.23 -3.72
C THR A 195 -9.03 16.74 -4.00
N VAL A 196 -8.40 15.98 -3.08
CA VAL A 196 -7.05 15.43 -3.27
C VAL A 196 -7.09 13.92 -3.43
N LEU A 197 -6.38 13.44 -4.45
CA LEU A 197 -5.98 12.04 -4.59
C LEU A 197 -4.46 11.93 -4.49
N LEU A 198 -3.98 10.92 -3.79
CA LEU A 198 -2.57 10.59 -3.72
C LEU A 198 -2.28 9.40 -4.62
N LYS A 199 -1.43 9.57 -5.63
CA LYS A 199 -0.89 8.46 -6.44
C LYS A 199 0.36 7.94 -5.76
N LEU A 200 0.43 6.63 -5.51
CA LEU A 200 1.68 6.03 -5.03
C LEU A 200 2.76 6.14 -6.11
N VAL A 201 3.91 6.67 -5.73
CA VAL A 201 5.14 6.60 -6.54
C VAL A 201 5.99 5.44 -6.05
N ASP A 202 6.19 5.33 -4.75
CA ASP A 202 7.02 4.30 -4.15
C ASP A 202 6.68 4.09 -2.66
N ARG A 203 6.79 2.85 -2.17
CA ARG A 203 6.59 2.46 -0.76
C ARG A 203 7.59 1.39 -0.38
N VAL A 204 8.60 1.78 0.40
CA VAL A 204 9.79 0.96 0.62
C VAL A 204 10.06 0.74 2.09
N ASP A 205 10.30 -0.53 2.41
CA ASP A 205 11.00 -0.98 3.61
C ASP A 205 12.50 -1.11 3.28
N LEU A 206 13.32 -0.27 3.90
CA LEU A 206 14.73 -0.10 3.55
C LEU A 206 15.63 -1.25 4.00
N GLY A 207 15.18 -2.09 4.94
CA GLY A 207 15.90 -3.30 5.31
C GLY A 207 15.26 -4.58 4.75
N ASN A 208 14.26 -4.45 3.89
CA ASN A 208 13.64 -5.59 3.22
C ASN A 208 14.64 -6.31 2.31
N ASN A 209 14.62 -7.64 2.35
CA ASN A 209 15.49 -8.52 1.57
C ASN A 209 14.85 -9.07 0.28
N GLY A 210 13.77 -8.43 -0.19
CA GLY A 210 13.08 -8.73 -1.44
C GLY A 210 11.78 -9.52 -1.29
N ILE A 211 11.29 -9.74 -0.06
CA ILE A 211 9.96 -10.31 0.19
C ILE A 211 9.03 -9.19 0.63
N PRO A 212 8.02 -8.83 -0.19
CA PRO A 212 7.11 -7.75 0.17
C PRO A 212 6.36 -8.01 1.47
N ILE A 213 6.20 -6.96 2.28
CA ILE A 213 5.35 -7.01 3.49
C ILE A 213 3.99 -6.42 3.11
N ARG A 214 2.92 -7.17 3.39
CA ARG A 214 1.53 -6.75 3.18
C ARG A 214 0.63 -7.44 4.19
N PHE A 215 -0.68 -7.47 3.96
CA PHE A 215 -1.60 -8.22 4.81
C PHE A 215 -1.16 -9.70 4.96
N PRO A 216 -1.23 -10.31 6.16
CA PRO A 216 -1.82 -9.78 7.39
C PRO A 216 -0.88 -8.92 8.27
N ASP A 217 0.39 -8.77 7.91
CA ASP A 217 1.34 -7.94 8.67
C ASP A 217 0.96 -6.45 8.58
N ASP A 218 0.45 -6.01 7.42
CA ASP A 218 -0.18 -4.70 7.22
C ASP A 218 -1.70 -4.81 7.19
N PRO A 219 -2.44 -4.31 8.21
CA PRO A 219 -3.90 -4.34 8.25
C PRO A 219 -4.58 -3.57 7.11
N HIS A 220 -3.90 -2.61 6.49
CA HIS A 220 -4.41 -1.85 5.34
C HIS A 220 -4.03 -2.48 3.99
N ASP A 221 -3.30 -3.60 4.01
CA ASP A 221 -2.82 -4.30 2.82
C ASP A 221 -2.02 -3.42 1.83
N ARG A 222 -1.31 -2.44 2.39
CA ARG A 222 -0.23 -1.76 1.67
C ARG A 222 0.88 -2.77 1.39
N ILE A 223 1.48 -2.66 0.22
CA ILE A 223 2.62 -3.50 -0.18
C ILE A 223 3.90 -2.70 0.03
N TRP A 224 4.71 -3.12 0.99
CA TRP A 224 6.04 -2.58 1.26
C TRP A 224 7.09 -3.43 0.58
N THR A 225 7.91 -2.82 -0.26
CA THR A 225 8.90 -3.52 -1.10
C THR A 225 10.32 -3.17 -0.67
N SER A 226 11.30 -3.89 -1.21
CA SER A 226 12.71 -3.46 -1.11
C SER A 226 12.98 -2.31 -2.08
N GLN A 227 14.00 -1.51 -1.77
CA GLN A 227 14.44 -0.42 -2.64
C GLN A 227 14.75 -0.92 -4.06
N ASP A 228 14.10 -0.30 -5.05
CA ASP A 228 14.46 -0.49 -6.46
C ASP A 228 15.79 0.25 -6.75
N THR A 229 16.86 -0.52 -6.95
CA THR A 229 18.20 0.03 -7.22
C THR A 229 18.41 0.48 -8.66
N GLU A 230 17.46 0.22 -9.57
CA GLU A 230 17.50 0.73 -10.95
C GLU A 230 16.92 2.16 -11.01
N ARG A 231 15.88 2.42 -10.21
CA ARG A 231 15.18 3.72 -10.17
C ARG A 231 15.79 4.72 -9.17
N VAL A 232 16.45 4.21 -8.13
CA VAL A 232 16.96 5.03 -7.02
C VAL A 232 18.45 4.80 -6.82
N SER A 233 19.22 5.89 -6.86
CA SER A 233 20.62 5.87 -6.46
C SER A 233 20.76 6.08 -4.95
N LEU A 234 21.30 5.07 -4.26
CA LEU A 234 21.52 5.08 -2.82
C LEU A 234 23.02 5.15 -2.49
N SER A 235 23.40 6.08 -1.62
CA SER A 235 24.76 6.18 -1.08
C SER A 235 25.10 5.02 -0.12
N ALA A 236 26.36 4.93 0.34
CA ALA A 236 26.78 3.86 1.25
C ALA A 236 25.99 3.86 2.58
N ILE A 237 25.44 2.70 2.94
CA ILE A 237 24.64 2.50 4.16
C ILE A 237 25.07 1.23 4.91
N THR A 238 24.59 1.09 6.13
CA THR A 238 24.63 -0.14 6.92
C THR A 238 23.20 -0.51 7.30
N THR A 239 22.82 -1.76 7.08
CA THR A 239 21.53 -2.29 7.54
C THR A 239 21.65 -2.80 8.96
N ILE A 240 20.68 -2.45 9.81
CA ILE A 240 20.54 -2.93 11.18
C ILE A 240 19.15 -3.51 11.37
N ASN A 241 19.01 -4.41 12.33
CA ASN A 241 17.73 -5.01 12.68
C ASN A 241 17.59 -5.20 14.19
N ASN A 242 16.35 -5.19 14.67
CA ASN A 242 16.00 -5.58 16.02
C ASN A 242 14.52 -5.98 16.07
N THR A 243 14.18 -6.97 16.90
CA THR A 243 12.79 -7.44 17.03
C THR A 243 11.98 -6.47 17.87
N ILE A 244 10.77 -6.12 17.39
CA ILE A 244 9.89 -5.17 18.08
C ILE A 244 8.70 -5.91 18.67
N SER A 245 8.63 -6.00 20.00
CA SER A 245 7.54 -6.72 20.66
C SER A 245 6.20 -5.98 20.62
N LYS A 246 6.22 -4.64 20.76
CA LYS A 246 5.02 -3.80 20.70
C LYS A 246 5.41 -2.34 20.55
N THR A 247 4.81 -1.65 19.59
CA THR A 247 4.76 -0.18 19.54
C THR A 247 3.41 0.25 18.96
N VAL A 248 3.03 1.50 19.20
CA VAL A 248 1.92 2.14 18.48
C VAL A 248 2.55 2.83 17.27
N ALA A 249 2.31 2.29 16.08
CA ALA A 249 2.82 2.81 14.82
C ALA A 249 1.74 2.72 13.75
N LYS A 250 1.82 3.59 12.74
CA LYS A 250 0.90 3.60 11.60
C LYS A 250 1.34 2.68 10.45
N VAL A 251 2.48 2.04 10.62
CA VAL A 251 3.06 1.08 9.67
C VAL A 251 3.24 -0.28 10.36
N PRO A 252 3.35 -1.38 9.60
CA PRO A 252 3.56 -2.70 10.17
C PRO A 252 4.79 -2.74 11.06
N LEU A 253 4.72 -3.45 12.19
CA LEU A 253 5.89 -3.61 13.07
C LEU A 253 7.08 -4.21 12.31
N LYS A 254 6.81 -5.17 11.43
CA LYS A 254 7.83 -5.85 10.61
C LYS A 254 8.64 -4.88 9.73
N VAL A 255 8.00 -3.82 9.22
CA VAL A 255 8.69 -2.75 8.47
C VAL A 255 9.63 -1.96 9.38
N LEU A 256 9.29 -1.80 10.66
CA LEU A 256 10.10 -1.08 11.63
C LEU A 256 11.22 -1.92 12.23
N GLU A 257 11.19 -3.25 12.11
CA GLU A 257 12.22 -4.14 12.68
C GLU A 257 13.59 -4.02 11.98
N THR A 258 13.63 -3.35 10.82
CA THR A 258 14.85 -3.11 10.07
C THR A 258 15.01 -1.63 9.75
N ALA A 259 16.26 -1.19 9.60
CA ALA A 259 16.58 0.16 9.18
C ALA A 259 17.93 0.23 8.47
N ILE A 260 18.12 1.31 7.71
CA ILE A 260 19.45 1.71 7.25
C ILE A 260 20.01 2.82 8.13
N THR A 261 21.33 2.90 8.21
CA THR A 261 22.05 3.94 8.93
C THR A 261 23.39 4.25 8.25
N ASN A 262 23.96 5.40 8.56
CA ASN A 262 25.32 5.80 8.20
C ASN A 262 25.91 6.61 9.35
N GLU A 263 27.24 6.64 9.52
CA GLU A 263 27.90 7.41 10.58
C GLU A 263 27.68 8.93 10.46
N TYR A 264 27.57 9.44 9.23
CA TYR A 264 27.49 10.86 8.92
C TYR A 264 26.23 11.23 8.14
N SER A 265 25.99 10.58 6.99
CA SER A 265 24.87 10.93 6.12
C SER A 265 24.58 9.83 5.11
N PHE A 266 23.34 9.77 4.64
CA PHE A 266 22.99 9.01 3.43
C PHE A 266 22.00 9.80 2.57
N GLN A 267 21.97 9.46 1.29
CA GLN A 267 21.19 10.11 0.25
C GLN A 267 20.47 9.08 -0.63
N PHE A 268 19.24 9.42 -0.99
CA PHE A 268 18.42 8.79 -2.02
C PHE A 268 18.17 9.77 -3.13
N LEU A 269 18.48 9.38 -4.37
CA LEU A 269 18.18 10.16 -5.55
C LEU A 269 17.19 9.38 -6.44
N TYR A 270 15.96 9.88 -6.50
CA TYR A 270 14.95 9.51 -7.48
C TYR A 270 15.17 10.30 -8.76
N ILE A 271 15.17 9.63 -9.90
CA ILE A 271 15.50 10.25 -11.21
C ILE A 271 14.41 10.05 -12.27
N ASP A 272 13.31 9.43 -11.88
CA ASP A 272 12.26 8.88 -12.73
C ASP A 272 10.89 9.45 -12.37
N LEU A 273 10.88 10.65 -11.77
CA LEU A 273 9.65 11.39 -11.52
C LEU A 273 9.18 12.09 -12.80
N GLU A 274 7.92 12.52 -12.80
CA GLU A 274 7.38 13.28 -13.93
C GLU A 274 8.17 14.57 -14.17
N THR A 275 8.53 14.81 -15.43
CA THR A 275 9.34 15.96 -15.88
C THR A 275 8.51 17.24 -16.03
N ARG A 276 7.79 17.58 -14.96
CA ARG A 276 7.02 18.80 -14.78
C ARG A 276 6.92 19.10 -13.28
N ASP A 277 6.56 20.33 -12.92
CA ASP A 277 6.39 20.68 -11.51
C ASP A 277 5.17 19.95 -10.93
N CYS A 278 5.46 18.97 -10.09
CA CYS A 278 4.48 18.13 -9.40
C CYS A 278 4.63 18.28 -7.89
N ASN A 279 3.51 18.23 -7.18
CA ASN A 279 3.51 18.20 -5.72
C ASN A 279 3.57 16.76 -5.22
N TYR A 280 4.34 16.53 -4.18
CA TYR A 280 4.52 15.24 -3.53
C TYR A 280 4.38 15.38 -2.02
N THR A 281 3.91 14.32 -1.39
CA THR A 281 4.00 14.11 0.06
C THR A 281 4.91 12.92 0.30
N ILE A 282 5.99 13.12 1.06
CA ILE A 282 6.93 12.09 1.46
C ILE A 282 6.65 11.74 2.91
N PHE A 283 6.36 10.47 3.20
CA PHE A 283 6.26 9.97 4.57
C PHE A 283 7.56 9.26 4.92
N LEU A 284 8.19 9.65 6.02
CA LEU A 284 9.39 9.02 6.55
C LEU A 284 9.06 8.34 7.87
N HIS A 285 9.36 7.05 7.96
CA HIS A 285 9.04 6.21 9.10
C HIS A 285 10.32 5.83 9.84
N PHE A 286 10.37 6.17 11.12
CA PHE A 286 11.55 6.01 11.96
C PHE A 286 11.23 5.18 13.20
N PHE A 287 12.11 4.23 13.52
CA PHE A 287 12.15 3.53 14.78
C PHE A 287 13.59 3.44 15.27
N GLU A 288 13.87 3.94 16.48
CA GLU A 288 15.20 3.75 17.09
C GLU A 288 15.34 2.31 17.57
N LEU A 289 16.17 1.55 16.86
CA LEU A 289 16.41 0.13 17.12
C LEU A 289 17.45 -0.12 18.23
N ASP A 290 18.27 0.88 18.59
CA ASP A 290 19.21 0.77 19.72
C ASP A 290 18.62 1.38 21.00
N ASP A 291 18.22 0.51 21.92
CA ASP A 291 17.66 0.89 23.22
C ASP A 291 18.61 1.71 24.11
N ASN A 292 19.91 1.71 23.82
CA ASN A 292 20.90 2.50 24.54
C ASN A 292 20.91 3.97 24.11
N VAL A 293 20.36 4.29 22.92
CA VAL A 293 20.25 5.66 22.44
C VAL A 293 19.25 6.42 23.32
N ARG A 294 19.72 7.53 23.87
CA ARG A 294 18.91 8.46 24.69
C ARG A 294 18.53 9.71 23.88
N PRO A 295 17.48 10.45 24.28
CA PRO A 295 17.15 11.72 23.66
C PRO A 295 18.38 12.64 23.56
N GLY A 296 18.55 13.29 22.42
CA GLY A 296 19.67 14.15 22.06
C GLY A 296 20.91 13.43 21.54
N GLN A 297 20.96 12.08 21.54
CA GLN A 297 22.15 11.34 21.09
C GLN A 297 22.15 11.02 19.60
N ARG A 298 20.98 10.90 18.96
CA ARG A 298 20.84 10.78 17.51
C ARG A 298 20.03 11.96 17.00
N VAL A 299 20.73 12.95 16.46
CA VAL A 299 20.16 14.19 15.95
C VAL A 299 20.66 14.43 14.53
N PHE A 300 19.75 14.55 13.58
CA PHE A 300 20.09 14.75 12.18
C PHE A 300 19.15 15.76 11.52
N ASP A 301 19.64 16.42 10.48
CA ASP A 301 18.85 17.26 9.61
C ASP A 301 18.35 16.44 8.42
N ILE A 302 17.15 16.78 7.92
CA ILE A 302 16.53 16.15 6.76
C ILE A 302 16.40 17.20 5.67
N TYR A 303 16.90 16.86 4.48
CA TYR A 303 16.94 17.72 3.32
C TYR A 303 16.18 17.07 2.18
N ILE A 304 15.43 17.88 1.44
CA ILE A 304 14.89 17.53 0.13
C ILE A 304 15.47 18.50 -0.89
N ASN A 305 16.05 17.98 -1.98
CA ASN A 305 16.67 18.78 -3.04
C ASN A 305 17.71 19.79 -2.50
N ASN A 306 18.50 19.37 -1.51
CA ASN A 306 19.49 20.17 -0.77
C ASN A 306 18.90 21.30 0.10
N GLU A 307 17.59 21.44 0.17
CA GLU A 307 16.92 22.36 1.08
C GLU A 307 16.57 21.67 2.40
N LYS A 308 16.92 22.28 3.52
CA LYS A 308 16.65 21.73 4.85
C LYS A 308 15.16 21.83 5.16
N GLN A 309 14.49 20.69 5.18
CA GLN A 309 13.06 20.59 5.47
C GLN A 309 12.80 20.41 6.97
N GLN A 310 13.67 19.67 7.67
CA GLN A 310 13.59 19.48 9.10
C GLN A 310 14.97 19.62 9.73
N ALA A 311 15.08 20.51 10.70
CA ALA A 311 16.29 20.71 11.48
C ALA A 311 16.25 19.91 12.78
N ASN A 312 17.40 19.41 13.22
CA ASN A 312 17.59 18.79 14.52
C ASN A 312 16.58 17.68 14.86
N PHE A 313 16.21 16.86 13.88
CA PHE A 313 15.27 15.75 14.10
C PHE A 313 15.86 14.73 15.07
N ASP A 314 15.08 14.39 16.09
CA ASP A 314 15.38 13.38 17.10
C ASP A 314 14.14 12.55 17.37
N ILE A 315 14.22 11.26 17.03
CA ILE A 315 13.12 10.29 17.16
C ILE A 315 12.63 10.22 18.61
N LYS A 316 13.53 10.34 19.59
CA LYS A 316 13.25 10.11 21.01
C LYS A 316 12.94 11.39 21.79
N GLU A 317 12.88 12.54 21.13
CA GLU A 317 12.60 13.83 21.80
C GLU A 317 11.31 13.78 22.62
N ASN A 318 10.26 13.13 22.09
CA ASN A 318 8.96 12.99 22.75
C ASN A 318 8.83 11.72 23.60
N GLY A 319 9.93 11.02 23.90
CA GLY A 319 9.94 9.80 24.72
C GLY A 319 9.44 8.53 24.03
N SER A 320 9.09 8.60 22.75
CA SER A 320 8.77 7.45 21.89
C SER A 320 10.03 6.91 21.20
N ASN A 321 10.05 5.62 20.87
CA ASN A 321 11.06 5.07 19.95
C ASN A 321 10.62 5.16 18.48
N TYR A 322 9.34 5.45 18.22
CA TYR A 322 8.77 5.62 16.89
C TYR A 322 8.47 7.10 16.61
N SER A 323 8.79 7.55 15.40
CA SER A 323 8.40 8.85 14.89
C SER A 323 8.07 8.74 13.39
N GLU A 324 7.16 9.58 12.94
CA GLU A 324 6.77 9.72 11.55
C GLU A 324 6.92 11.20 11.17
N LEU A 325 7.42 11.45 9.96
CA LEU A 325 7.49 12.80 9.41
C LEU A 325 6.91 12.82 7.99
N ALA A 326 5.90 13.67 7.78
CA ALA A 326 5.36 13.97 6.46
C ALA A 326 5.93 15.29 5.94
N LEU A 327 6.50 15.28 4.73
CA LEU A 327 7.06 16.45 4.05
C LEU A 327 6.33 16.69 2.74
N ASN A 328 5.81 17.90 2.54
CA ASN A 328 5.20 18.32 1.27
C ASN A 328 6.22 19.09 0.44
N VAL A 329 6.48 18.64 -0.78
CA VAL A 329 7.50 19.22 -1.65
C VAL A 329 7.01 19.32 -3.10
N THR A 330 7.64 20.20 -3.86
CA THR A 330 7.49 20.23 -5.32
C THR A 330 8.76 19.68 -5.95
N ALA A 331 8.62 18.79 -6.93
CA ALA A 331 9.73 18.19 -7.65
C ALA A 331 9.41 18.10 -9.15
N ASN A 332 10.47 18.02 -9.96
CA ASN A 332 10.40 17.98 -11.41
C ASN A 332 11.50 17.06 -11.93
N GLY A 333 11.11 15.89 -12.44
CA GLY A 333 12.01 14.85 -12.95
C GLY A 333 12.79 14.08 -11.88
N SER A 334 13.17 14.72 -10.77
CA SER A 334 13.98 14.08 -9.73
C SER A 334 13.68 14.61 -8.34
N LEU A 335 13.99 13.80 -7.33
CA LEU A 335 13.85 14.13 -5.92
C LEU A 335 15.01 13.54 -5.13
N ASN A 336 15.69 14.39 -4.37
CA ASN A 336 16.86 14.01 -3.59
C ASN A 336 16.54 14.12 -2.09
N LEU A 337 16.41 12.98 -1.41
CA LEU A 337 16.27 12.92 0.04
C LEU A 337 17.65 12.69 0.68
N THR A 338 18.07 13.59 1.57
CA THR A 338 19.32 13.45 2.31
C THR A 338 19.07 13.58 3.80
N LEU A 339 19.58 12.62 4.58
CA LEU A 339 19.61 12.70 6.04
C LEU A 339 21.07 12.87 6.46
N ALA A 340 21.35 13.88 7.29
CA ALA A 340 22.72 14.21 7.68
C ALA A 340 22.82 14.51 9.19
N ARG A 341 23.76 13.85 9.85
CA ARG A 341 24.08 14.04 11.26
C ARG A 341 24.38 15.50 11.57
N VAL A 342 23.81 16.03 12.66
CA VAL A 342 24.19 17.36 13.16
C VAL A 342 25.56 17.27 13.83
N GLU A 343 26.56 17.89 13.21
CA GLU A 343 27.93 17.95 13.72
C GLU A 343 27.99 18.58 15.12
N ASN A 344 28.90 18.09 15.95
CA ASN A 344 29.16 18.56 17.33
C ASN A 344 27.96 18.49 18.30
N LYS A 345 26.79 18.00 17.86
CA LYS A 345 25.60 17.77 18.69
C LYS A 345 25.28 16.28 18.80
N SER A 346 25.25 15.58 17.68
CA SER A 346 24.82 14.18 17.64
C SER A 346 25.99 13.23 17.90
N LYS A 347 25.75 12.16 18.66
CA LYS A 347 26.69 11.05 18.88
C LYS A 347 26.60 10.01 17.75
N PHE A 348 25.40 9.79 17.22
CA PHE A 348 25.13 8.80 16.17
C PHE A 348 24.69 9.48 14.87
N GLY A 349 24.90 8.82 13.73
CA GLY A 349 24.41 9.33 12.45
C GLY A 349 22.92 9.04 12.22
N PRO A 350 22.36 9.38 11.05
CA PRO A 350 20.94 9.19 10.77
C PRO A 350 20.53 7.72 10.71
N ILE A 351 19.23 7.48 10.87
CA ILE A 351 18.58 6.17 10.73
C ILE A 351 17.25 6.38 9.97
N LEU A 352 16.84 5.42 9.14
CA LEU A 352 15.53 5.42 8.47
C LEU A 352 15.09 3.98 8.24
N ASN A 353 13.84 3.67 8.58
CA ASN A 353 13.29 2.31 8.47
C ASN A 353 12.57 2.14 7.14
N ALA A 354 11.71 3.10 6.81
CA ALA A 354 10.89 3.04 5.62
C ALA A 354 10.49 4.44 5.16
N TYR A 355 10.06 4.54 3.90
CA TYR A 355 9.45 5.75 3.39
C TYR A 355 8.33 5.44 2.41
N GLU A 356 7.50 6.45 2.15
CA GLU A 356 6.52 6.45 1.07
C GLU A 356 6.61 7.77 0.31
N ILE A 357 6.48 7.72 -1.01
CA ILE A 357 6.38 8.90 -1.86
C ILE A 357 5.03 8.86 -2.56
N MET A 358 4.23 9.90 -2.30
CA MET A 358 2.91 10.08 -2.87
C MET A 358 2.90 11.30 -3.77
N GLN A 359 2.53 11.17 -5.03
CA GLN A 359 2.27 12.31 -5.90
C GLN A 359 0.84 12.82 -5.66
N VAL A 360 0.71 14.13 -5.46
CA VAL A 360 -0.58 14.79 -5.24
C VAL A 360 -1.25 15.07 -6.58
N ARG A 361 -2.45 14.52 -6.77
CA ARG A 361 -3.35 14.78 -7.89
C ARG A 361 -4.54 15.59 -7.41
N GLN A 362 -4.99 16.51 -8.25
CA GLN A 362 -6.25 17.21 -8.02
C GLN A 362 -7.38 16.32 -8.50
N TRP A 363 -8.33 16.05 -7.61
CA TRP A 363 -9.54 15.33 -7.91
C TRP A 363 -10.38 16.16 -8.89
N VAL A 364 -10.82 15.49 -9.95
CA VAL A 364 -11.76 16.05 -10.90
C VAL A 364 -13.14 15.51 -10.56
N GLU A 365 -14.09 16.39 -10.26
CA GLU A 365 -15.48 15.98 -10.09
C GLU A 365 -16.05 15.54 -11.44
N GLY A 366 -16.53 14.30 -11.52
CA GLY A 366 -17.25 13.79 -12.68
C GLY A 366 -18.72 14.24 -12.69
N THR A 367 -19.33 14.27 -13.87
CA THR A 367 -20.80 14.33 -13.98
C THR A 367 -21.40 13.05 -13.40
N HIS A 368 -22.59 13.12 -12.79
CA HIS A 368 -23.19 12.00 -12.06
C HIS A 368 -23.30 10.75 -12.95
N HIS A 369 -23.18 9.56 -12.35
CA HIS A 369 -23.34 8.25 -13.01
C HIS A 369 -24.67 8.06 -13.77
N ARG A 370 -25.65 8.96 -13.60
CA ARG A 370 -26.95 8.97 -14.30
C ARG A 370 -27.03 9.94 -15.48
N ASP A 371 -26.04 10.80 -15.68
CA ASP A 371 -26.08 11.83 -16.72
C ASP A 371 -25.80 11.28 -18.12
N GLY A 372 -25.45 9.99 -18.22
CA GLY A 372 -25.29 9.25 -19.50
C GLY A 372 -26.49 8.38 -19.91
N MET A 373 -27.57 8.31 -19.13
CA MET A 373 -28.75 7.49 -19.44
C MET A 373 -29.86 8.27 -20.17
N TYR A 374 -29.53 9.08 -21.18
CA TYR A 374 -30.54 9.56 -22.14
C TYR A 374 -29.91 9.86 -23.50
N VAL A 375 -29.90 8.85 -24.38
CA VAL A 375 -30.33 9.02 -25.78
C VAL A 375 -31.01 7.72 -26.20
N GLN A 376 -32.21 7.85 -26.76
CA GLN A 376 -33.09 6.78 -27.26
C GLN A 376 -32.47 5.87 -28.31
#